data_AF-A0A382BX63-F1
#
_entry.id   AF-A0A382BX63-F1
#
_cell.length_a   1.000
_cell.length_b   1.000
_cell.length_c   1.000
_cell.angle_alpha   90.00
_cell.angle_beta   90.00
_cell.angle_gamma   90.00
#
_symmetry.space_group_name_H-M   'P 1'
#
loop_
_entity.id
_entity.type
_entity.pdbx_description
1 polymer ?
#
loop_
_entity_poly.entity_id
_entity_poly.type
_entity_poly.pdbx_seq_one_letter_code
_entity_poly.pdbx_strand_id
1 'polypeptide(L)'
;MKKILLPFVFLISFFLGCFLQAAAPQPNVVLVFVDDMGYGDLGCYGNKNNKTPNIDRLAAEGQRWTSFYSSGAVGVPSRTGLMSGRHPALFSGKQELAKTRDKLMASMLKKEGYATAILGKWHLAGYPKDFTNSPMHPLECGFDYHYGTPGSNDVPAPPGKRQVRKLFDVCDKFTFRVPLIRGRKLIEVPTDQELLTKRYTAEAVKWIGANKDKP
;
A
#
# COMPACT_ATOMS: atom_id res chain seq x y z
N MET A 1 25.49 57.36 -28.87
CA MET A 1 24.38 56.39 -28.77
C MET A 1 24.80 54.94 -28.43
N LYS A 2 26.04 54.64 -28.00
CA LYS A 2 26.52 53.24 -27.79
C LYS A 2 26.69 52.78 -26.32
N LYS A 3 26.26 53.56 -25.32
CA LYS A 3 26.54 53.26 -23.88
C LYS A 3 25.34 52.76 -23.05
N ILE A 4 24.15 52.60 -23.63
CA ILE A 4 22.91 52.21 -22.90
C ILE A 4 22.58 50.71 -23.04
N LEU A 5 23.25 49.97 -23.95
CA LEU A 5 22.93 48.56 -24.21
C LEU A 5 23.43 47.59 -23.12
N LEU A 6 24.52 47.91 -22.44
CA LEU A 6 25.18 47.05 -21.45
C LEU A 6 24.35 46.78 -20.16
N PRO A 7 23.68 47.78 -19.54
CA PRO A 7 22.84 47.52 -18.36
C PRO A 7 21.58 46.71 -18.68
N PHE A 8 21.09 46.75 -19.92
CA PHE A 8 19.89 46.02 -20.34
C PHE A 8 20.15 44.50 -20.46
N VAL A 9 21.36 44.12 -20.89
CA VAL A 9 21.79 42.70 -20.97
C VAL A 9 21.96 42.08 -19.58
N PHE A 10 22.48 42.84 -18.61
CA PHE A 10 22.59 42.39 -17.22
C PHE A 10 21.23 42.22 -16.54
N LEU A 11 20.25 43.09 -16.83
CA LEU A 11 18.89 42.96 -16.29
C LEU A 11 18.16 41.73 -16.84
N ILE A 12 18.34 41.41 -18.14
CA ILE A 12 17.76 40.22 -18.77
C ILE A 12 18.38 38.92 -18.23
N SER A 13 19.70 38.89 -18.00
CA SER A 13 20.36 37.72 -17.37
C SER A 13 19.90 37.50 -15.92
N PHE A 14 19.63 38.58 -15.17
CA PHE A 14 19.11 38.47 -13.80
C PHE A 14 17.67 37.92 -13.76
N PHE A 15 16.83 38.29 -14.74
CA PHE A 15 15.49 37.70 -14.88
C PHE A 15 15.51 36.25 -15.37
N LEU A 16 16.44 35.85 -16.24
CA LEU A 16 16.57 34.44 -16.67
C LEU A 16 17.07 33.51 -15.55
N GLY A 17 17.92 33.99 -14.65
CA GLY A 17 18.46 33.18 -13.54
C GLY A 17 17.43 32.75 -12.49
N CYS A 18 16.29 33.44 -12.41
CA CYS A 18 15.25 33.19 -11.41
C CYS A 18 14.23 32.10 -11.81
N PHE A 19 14.24 31.64 -13.06
CA PHE A 19 13.29 30.61 -13.55
C PHE A 19 13.85 29.19 -13.52
N LEU A 20 15.10 28.98 -13.10
CA LEU A 20 15.75 27.67 -12.99
C LEU A 20 15.78 27.18 -11.55
N GLN A 21 14.66 27.32 -10.81
CA GLN A 21 14.45 26.48 -9.64
C GLN A 21 14.08 25.09 -10.16
N ALA A 22 15.06 24.19 -10.28
CA ALA A 22 14.79 22.79 -10.61
C ALA A 22 13.72 22.28 -9.63
N ALA A 23 12.59 21.78 -10.15
CA ALA A 23 11.57 21.17 -9.32
C ALA A 23 12.23 20.10 -8.46
N ALA A 24 11.97 20.11 -7.16
CA ALA A 24 12.50 19.08 -6.27
C ALA A 24 12.09 17.70 -6.85
N PRO A 25 13.03 16.75 -6.96
CA PRO A 25 12.72 15.45 -7.53
C PRO A 25 11.59 14.80 -6.74
N GLN A 26 10.60 14.25 -7.45
CA GLN A 26 9.51 13.49 -6.84
C GLN A 26 10.12 12.30 -6.07
N PRO A 27 9.82 12.13 -4.77
CA PRO A 27 10.40 11.04 -3.98
C PRO A 27 9.72 9.71 -4.30
N ASN A 28 10.46 8.61 -4.20
CA ASN A 28 9.85 7.28 -4.15
C ASN A 28 9.12 7.08 -2.81
N VAL A 29 7.82 6.76 -2.85
CA VAL A 29 7.02 6.53 -1.64
C VAL A 29 6.82 5.03 -1.42
N VAL A 30 7.34 4.49 -0.32
CA VAL A 30 7.15 3.09 0.09
C VAL A 30 6.32 3.04 1.36
N LEU A 31 5.07 2.59 1.25
CA LEU A 31 4.17 2.38 2.38
C LEU A 31 4.17 0.91 2.83
N VAL A 32 4.73 0.65 4.01
CA VAL A 32 4.67 -0.67 4.66
C VAL A 32 3.48 -0.69 5.61
N PHE A 33 2.48 -1.53 5.32
CA PHE A 33 1.25 -1.63 6.10
C PHE A 33 1.09 -3.03 6.69
N VAL A 34 1.37 -3.18 7.99
CA VAL A 34 1.39 -4.45 8.71
C VAL A 34 -0.01 -4.76 9.26
N ASP A 35 -0.45 -5.99 9.08
CA ASP A 35 -1.78 -6.48 9.51
C ASP A 35 -1.70 -6.98 10.97
N ASP A 36 -2.65 -6.56 11.80
CA ASP A 36 -2.84 -7.00 13.20
C ASP A 36 -1.61 -6.86 14.14
N MET A 37 -0.71 -5.91 13.85
CA MET A 37 0.41 -5.56 14.74
C MET A 37 -0.05 -4.67 15.91
N GLY A 38 0.24 -5.08 17.13
CA GLY A 38 0.00 -4.31 18.34
C GLY A 38 1.03 -3.21 18.58
N TYR A 39 0.63 -2.16 19.30
CA TYR A 39 1.52 -1.03 19.64
C TYR A 39 2.80 -1.47 20.38
N GLY A 40 2.68 -2.48 21.25
CA GLY A 40 3.78 -3.01 22.06
C GLY A 40 4.56 -4.15 21.40
N ASP A 41 4.39 -4.45 20.11
CA ASP A 41 5.05 -5.60 19.48
C ASP A 41 6.50 -5.32 19.05
N LEU A 42 6.87 -4.05 18.90
CA LEU A 42 8.16 -3.64 18.37
C LEU A 42 9.16 -3.30 19.49
N GLY A 43 10.44 -3.58 19.25
CA GLY A 43 11.55 -3.24 20.15
C GLY A 43 11.60 -1.74 20.48
N CYS A 44 11.45 -0.89 19.45
CA CYS A 44 11.40 0.57 19.59
C CYS A 44 10.16 1.12 20.34
N TYR A 45 9.22 0.25 20.73
CA TYR A 45 8.08 0.54 21.62
C TYR A 45 8.14 -0.24 22.94
N GLY A 46 9.28 -0.87 23.26
CA GLY A 46 9.54 -1.49 24.56
C GLY A 46 9.42 -3.01 24.60
N ASN A 47 9.12 -3.68 23.47
CA ASN A 47 9.12 -5.14 23.43
C ASN A 47 10.54 -5.70 23.62
N LYS A 48 10.71 -6.69 24.51
CA LYS A 48 12.00 -7.34 24.77
C LYS A 48 12.12 -8.75 24.17
N ASN A 49 11.02 -9.30 23.66
CA ASN A 49 10.93 -10.67 23.17
C ASN A 49 11.03 -10.74 21.64
N ASN A 50 10.33 -9.85 20.95
CA ASN A 50 10.30 -9.78 19.49
C ASN A 50 11.58 -9.12 18.96
N LYS A 51 12.19 -9.73 17.93
CA LYS A 51 13.38 -9.18 17.26
C LYS A 51 12.97 -8.35 16.05
N THR A 52 13.04 -7.03 16.15
CA THR A 52 12.61 -6.10 15.09
C THR A 52 13.71 -5.14 14.62
N PRO A 53 14.98 -5.57 14.46
CA PRO A 53 16.12 -4.66 14.30
C PRO A 53 16.00 -3.71 13.12
N ASN A 54 15.37 -4.13 12.02
CA ASN A 54 15.17 -3.27 10.85
C ASN A 54 14.15 -2.15 11.11
N ILE A 55 13.06 -2.44 11.82
CA ILE A 55 12.04 -1.44 12.18
C ILE A 55 12.59 -0.52 13.29
N ASP A 56 13.35 -1.09 14.23
CA ASP A 56 14.00 -0.31 15.29
C ASP A 56 15.02 0.67 14.69
N ARG A 57 15.78 0.25 13.68
CA ARG A 57 16.68 1.13 12.92
C ARG A 57 15.93 2.21 12.15
N LEU A 58 14.84 1.88 11.45
CA LEU A 58 13.99 2.88 10.77
C LEU A 58 13.45 3.93 11.75
N ALA A 59 13.08 3.51 12.96
CA ALA A 59 12.61 4.42 14.01
C ALA A 59 13.74 5.29 14.61
N ALA A 60 14.97 4.80 14.64
CA ALA A 60 16.13 5.54 15.14
C ALA A 60 16.69 6.55 14.11
N GLU A 61 16.61 6.22 12.83
CA GLU A 61 17.07 7.07 11.71
C GLU A 61 15.99 8.04 11.21
N GLY A 62 14.75 7.91 11.70
CA GLY A 62 13.60 8.66 11.21
C GLY A 62 12.67 9.15 12.32
N GLN A 63 11.44 9.47 11.94
CA GLN A 63 10.40 9.90 12.87
C GLN A 63 9.65 8.70 13.45
N ARG A 64 9.53 8.65 14.78
CA ARG A 64 8.68 7.70 15.50
C ARG A 64 7.51 8.44 16.17
N TRP A 65 6.32 7.85 16.11
CA TRP A 65 5.07 8.45 16.61
C TRP A 65 4.55 7.67 17.82
N THR A 66 4.40 8.30 18.98
CA THR A 66 3.81 7.65 20.16
C THR A 66 2.28 7.71 20.17
N SER A 67 1.69 8.50 19.27
CA SER A 67 0.25 8.72 19.15
C SER A 67 -0.15 8.71 17.68
N PHE A 68 -0.19 7.53 17.06
CA PHE A 68 -0.67 7.31 15.70
C PHE A 68 -1.89 6.39 15.72
N TYR A 69 -3.00 6.82 15.10
CA TYR A 69 -4.28 6.12 15.18
C TYR A 69 -4.75 5.66 13.80
N SER A 70 -5.25 4.41 13.74
CA SER A 70 -5.97 3.89 12.59
C SER A 70 -7.39 4.45 12.55
N SER A 71 -7.94 4.65 11.34
CA SER A 71 -9.34 5.06 11.13
C SER A 71 -10.39 4.02 11.57
N GLY A 72 -9.95 2.82 11.96
CA GLY A 72 -10.78 1.80 12.57
C GLY A 72 -9.95 0.63 13.10
N ALA A 73 -10.51 -0.11 14.06
CA ALA A 73 -9.84 -1.24 14.73
C ALA A 73 -9.90 -2.56 13.93
N VAL A 74 -10.49 -2.57 12.74
CA VAL A 74 -10.65 -3.75 11.89
C VAL A 74 -10.08 -3.47 10.49
N GLY A 75 -9.56 -4.51 9.83
CA GLY A 75 -8.83 -4.37 8.57
C GLY A 75 -9.55 -3.60 7.47
N VAL A 76 -10.85 -3.80 7.24
CA VAL A 76 -11.59 -3.07 6.18
C VAL A 76 -11.75 -1.58 6.52
N PRO A 77 -12.34 -1.17 7.67
CA PRO A 77 -12.40 0.25 8.06
C PRO A 77 -11.05 0.97 8.09
N SER A 78 -10.00 0.29 8.57
CA SER A 78 -8.64 0.83 8.59
C SER A 78 -8.11 1.11 7.18
N ARG A 79 -8.20 0.12 6.28
CA ARG A 79 -7.76 0.25 4.87
C ARG A 79 -8.60 1.26 4.10
N THR A 80 -9.90 1.35 4.37
CA THR A 80 -10.78 2.35 3.76
C THR A 80 -10.30 3.76 4.12
N GLY A 81 -10.00 4.04 5.39
CA GLY A 81 -9.53 5.37 5.78
C GLY A 81 -8.15 5.68 5.26
N LEU A 82 -7.22 4.72 5.30
CA LEU A 82 -5.89 4.85 4.71
C LEU A 82 -5.95 5.19 3.22
N MET A 83 -6.74 4.44 2.44
CA MET A 83 -6.80 4.61 0.99
C MET A 83 -7.61 5.83 0.56
N SER A 84 -8.65 6.22 1.29
CA SER A 84 -9.53 7.33 0.90
C SER A 84 -9.18 8.67 1.55
N GLY A 85 -8.34 8.67 2.60
CA GLY A 85 -8.11 9.86 3.43
C GLY A 85 -9.36 10.33 4.18
N ARG A 86 -10.41 9.50 4.29
CA ARG A 86 -11.71 9.85 4.87
C ARG A 86 -12.12 8.86 5.94
N HIS A 87 -12.82 9.34 6.96
CA HIS A 87 -13.32 8.46 8.02
C HIS A 87 -14.25 7.38 7.42
N PRO A 88 -14.08 6.08 7.75
CA PRO A 88 -14.82 4.98 7.12
C PRO A 88 -16.33 5.05 7.31
N ALA A 89 -16.80 5.68 8.38
CA ALA A 89 -18.23 5.91 8.63
C ALA A 89 -18.92 6.79 7.55
N LEU A 90 -18.16 7.51 6.73
CA LEU A 90 -18.68 8.28 5.61
C LEU A 90 -19.06 7.42 4.40
N PHE A 91 -18.77 6.11 4.43
CA PHE A 91 -19.09 5.18 3.36
C PHE A 91 -20.14 4.19 3.83
N SER A 92 -21.30 4.18 3.18
CA SER A 92 -22.39 3.21 3.41
C SER A 92 -22.08 1.84 2.77
N GLY A 93 -20.90 1.30 3.05
CA GLY A 93 -20.42 0.02 2.51
C GLY A 93 -19.55 0.12 1.25
N LYS A 94 -19.22 -1.04 0.69
CA LYS A 94 -18.22 -1.18 -0.39
C LYS A 94 -18.65 -0.53 -1.70
N GLN A 95 -19.96 -0.48 -1.97
CA GLN A 95 -20.51 0.12 -3.19
C GLN A 95 -20.21 1.61 -3.27
N GLU A 96 -20.27 2.32 -2.14
CA GLU A 96 -19.99 3.75 -2.10
C GLU A 96 -18.50 4.06 -2.28
N LEU A 97 -17.64 3.22 -1.70
CA LEU A 97 -16.20 3.32 -1.94
C LEU A 97 -15.86 3.08 -3.42
N ALA A 98 -16.52 2.13 -4.08
CA ALA A 98 -16.31 1.85 -5.50
C ALA A 98 -16.63 3.05 -6.42
N LYS A 99 -17.65 3.85 -6.08
CA LYS A 99 -17.99 5.08 -6.83
C LYS A 99 -16.92 6.17 -6.73
N THR A 100 -16.03 6.08 -5.73
CA THR A 100 -14.98 7.07 -5.46
C THR A 100 -13.58 6.49 -5.63
N ARG A 101 -13.45 5.35 -6.32
CA ARG A 101 -12.17 4.64 -6.52
C ARG A 101 -11.09 5.47 -7.21
N ASP A 102 -11.48 6.45 -8.02
CA ASP A 102 -10.61 7.40 -8.73
C ASP A 102 -10.02 8.49 -7.80
N LYS A 103 -10.49 8.55 -6.55
CA LYS A 103 -10.04 9.45 -5.48
C LYS A 103 -9.29 8.71 -4.37
N LEU A 104 -9.00 7.42 -4.55
CA LEU A 104 -8.14 6.68 -3.63
C LEU A 104 -6.68 7.13 -3.82
N MET A 105 -5.87 6.99 -2.76
CA MET A 105 -4.48 7.42 -2.69
C MET A 105 -3.67 6.97 -3.92
N ALA A 106 -3.79 5.71 -4.34
CA ALA A 106 -3.10 5.20 -5.52
C ALA A 106 -3.56 5.89 -6.81
N SER A 107 -4.87 6.08 -7.01
CA SER A 107 -5.41 6.82 -8.16
C SER A 107 -4.94 8.27 -8.19
N MET A 108 -4.81 8.91 -7.03
CA MET A 108 -4.30 10.28 -6.93
C MET A 108 -2.80 10.36 -7.23
N LEU A 109 -1.99 9.47 -6.66
CA LEU A 109 -0.55 9.39 -6.96
C LEU A 109 -0.29 9.10 -8.43
N LYS A 110 -1.04 8.17 -9.03
CA LYS A 110 -0.94 7.85 -10.46
C LYS A 110 -1.26 9.05 -11.35
N LYS A 111 -2.19 9.93 -10.97
CA LYS A 111 -2.48 11.18 -11.70
C LYS A 111 -1.30 12.16 -11.67
N GLU A 112 -0.49 12.13 -10.60
CA GLU A 112 0.74 12.92 -10.45
C GLU A 112 1.97 12.27 -11.11
N GLY A 113 1.77 11.20 -11.89
CA GLY A 113 2.82 10.52 -12.65
C GLY A 113 3.50 9.36 -11.92
N TYR A 114 3.03 9.00 -10.72
CA TYR A 114 3.66 7.93 -9.95
C TYR A 114 3.43 6.55 -10.56
N ALA A 115 4.46 5.71 -10.57
CA ALA A 115 4.35 4.27 -10.79
C ALA A 115 3.78 3.61 -9.53
N THR A 116 2.64 2.94 -9.64
CA THR A 116 1.90 2.48 -8.45
C THR A 116 1.81 0.96 -8.37
N ALA A 117 2.12 0.40 -7.20
CA ALA A 117 1.98 -1.02 -6.95
C ALA A 117 1.44 -1.33 -5.55
N ILE A 118 0.69 -2.42 -5.45
CA ILE A 118 0.33 -3.03 -4.18
C ILE A 118 0.75 -4.49 -4.16
N LEU A 119 1.42 -4.89 -3.09
CA LEU A 119 1.84 -6.25 -2.84
C LEU A 119 1.35 -6.73 -1.49
N GLY A 120 0.68 -7.88 -1.46
CA GLY A 120 0.06 -8.44 -0.27
C GLY A 120 -1.45 -8.27 -0.21
N LYS A 121 -1.98 -8.01 0.99
CA LYS A 121 -3.43 -8.02 1.27
C LYS A 121 -4.11 -6.74 0.76
N TRP A 122 -5.19 -6.89 -0.01
CA TRP A 122 -6.02 -5.76 -0.44
C TRP A 122 -7.22 -5.47 0.47
N HIS A 123 -8.10 -6.45 0.63
CA HIS A 123 -9.30 -6.48 1.48
C HIS A 123 -10.45 -5.51 1.16
N LEU A 124 -10.27 -4.49 0.31
CA LEU A 124 -11.34 -3.54 -0.01
C LEU A 124 -12.41 -4.09 -0.97
N ALA A 125 -12.05 -5.07 -1.81
CA ALA A 125 -13.04 -5.83 -2.59
C ALA A 125 -13.75 -6.91 -1.75
N GLY A 126 -13.18 -7.34 -0.62
CA GLY A 126 -13.52 -8.61 0.03
C GLY A 126 -13.20 -9.81 -0.86
N TYR A 127 -14.06 -10.83 -0.82
CA TYR A 127 -13.94 -12.07 -1.61
C TYR A 127 -15.16 -12.25 -2.52
N PRO A 128 -15.31 -11.44 -3.58
CA PRO A 128 -16.33 -11.69 -4.59
C PRO A 128 -16.04 -13.02 -5.31
N LYS A 129 -17.07 -13.63 -5.91
CA LYS A 129 -16.92 -14.87 -6.70
C LYS A 129 -15.86 -14.74 -7.79
N ASP A 130 -15.79 -13.56 -8.41
CA ASP A 130 -14.74 -13.19 -9.35
C ASP A 130 -14.03 -11.92 -8.86
N PHE A 131 -12.89 -12.13 -8.20
CA PHE A 131 -12.05 -11.03 -7.73
C PHE A 131 -11.32 -10.34 -8.88
N THR A 132 -10.91 -11.08 -9.90
CA THR A 132 -10.08 -10.58 -11.01
C THR A 132 -10.80 -9.56 -11.89
N ASN A 133 -12.14 -9.61 -11.88
CA ASN A 133 -13.01 -8.64 -12.55
C ASN A 133 -13.81 -7.76 -11.57
N SER A 134 -13.44 -7.72 -10.29
CA SER A 134 -14.11 -6.88 -9.31
C SER A 134 -13.95 -5.38 -9.66
N PRO A 135 -15.00 -4.54 -9.52
CA PRO A 135 -14.86 -3.08 -9.68
C PRO A 135 -13.97 -2.44 -8.60
N MET A 136 -13.69 -3.19 -7.53
CA MET A 136 -12.76 -2.83 -6.46
C MET A 136 -11.46 -3.63 -6.54
N HIS A 137 -11.13 -4.26 -7.68
CA HIS A 137 -9.80 -4.86 -7.86
C HIS A 137 -8.72 -3.76 -7.75
N PRO A 138 -7.51 -4.01 -7.21
CA PRO A 138 -6.51 -2.95 -7.04
C PRO A 138 -6.18 -2.16 -8.32
N LEU A 139 -6.16 -2.84 -9.47
CA LEU A 139 -5.93 -2.21 -10.77
C LEU A 139 -7.05 -1.24 -11.20
N GLU A 140 -8.26 -1.41 -10.65
CA GLU A 140 -9.38 -0.49 -10.81
C GLU A 140 -9.32 0.70 -9.83
N CYS A 141 -8.46 0.59 -8.81
CA CYS A 141 -8.32 1.54 -7.70
C CYS A 141 -7.02 2.35 -7.80
N GLY A 142 -6.44 2.42 -9.00
CA GLY A 142 -5.31 3.29 -9.30
C GLY A 142 -3.94 2.63 -9.25
N PHE A 143 -3.82 1.36 -8.87
CA PHE A 143 -2.54 0.65 -8.94
C PHE A 143 -2.23 0.17 -10.36
N ASP A 144 -0.98 0.29 -10.81
CA ASP A 144 -0.49 -0.28 -12.07
C ASP A 144 -0.16 -1.78 -11.93
N TYR A 145 0.24 -2.19 -10.72
CA TYR A 145 0.62 -3.55 -10.43
C TYR A 145 -0.02 -4.08 -9.15
N HIS A 146 -0.42 -5.36 -9.18
CA HIS A 146 -0.96 -6.09 -8.05
C HIS A 146 -0.31 -7.47 -7.96
N TYR A 147 0.20 -7.83 -6.78
CA TYR A 147 0.58 -9.20 -6.46
C TYR A 147 0.21 -9.54 -5.03
N GLY A 148 -0.80 -10.39 -4.83
CA GLY A 148 -1.37 -10.52 -3.51
C GLY A 148 -2.66 -11.30 -3.42
N THR A 149 -3.30 -11.17 -2.26
CA THR A 149 -4.54 -11.85 -1.90
C THR A 149 -5.72 -10.86 -1.91
N PRO A 150 -6.95 -11.32 -2.20
CA PRO A 150 -8.15 -10.48 -2.18
C PRO A 150 -8.38 -9.81 -0.83
N GLY A 151 -7.99 -10.45 0.25
CA GLY A 151 -8.16 -9.97 1.61
C GLY A 151 -7.45 -10.87 2.61
N SER A 152 -8.13 -11.13 3.73
CA SER A 152 -7.57 -11.83 4.88
C SER A 152 -7.20 -13.29 4.60
N ASN A 153 -6.11 -13.75 5.20
CA ASN A 153 -5.55 -15.10 5.01
C ASN A 153 -6.38 -16.22 5.65
N ASP A 154 -7.48 -15.89 6.32
CA ASP A 154 -8.46 -16.82 6.84
C ASP A 154 -9.70 -16.95 5.94
N VAL A 155 -9.74 -16.30 4.76
CA VAL A 155 -10.88 -16.34 3.83
C VAL A 155 -10.48 -16.90 2.46
N PRO A 156 -11.33 -17.74 1.83
CA PRO A 156 -12.56 -18.32 2.36
C PRO A 156 -12.29 -19.50 3.31
N ALA A 157 -13.17 -19.64 4.31
CA ALA A 157 -13.20 -20.80 5.18
C ALA A 157 -13.42 -22.10 4.38
N PRO A 158 -12.90 -23.24 4.85
CA PRO A 158 -13.24 -24.54 4.27
C PRO A 158 -14.76 -24.75 4.21
N PRO A 159 -15.30 -25.48 3.21
CA PRO A 159 -16.72 -25.73 3.08
C PRO A 159 -17.35 -26.26 4.39
N GLY A 160 -18.46 -25.64 4.81
CA GLY A 160 -19.18 -26.02 6.03
C GLY A 160 -18.47 -25.65 7.34
N LYS A 161 -17.33 -24.97 7.31
CA LYS A 161 -16.62 -24.48 8.51
C LYS A 161 -16.85 -22.98 8.71
N ARG A 162 -16.89 -22.56 9.98
CA ARG A 162 -16.85 -21.14 10.38
C ARG A 162 -15.46 -20.81 10.90
N GLN A 163 -15.05 -19.54 10.75
CA GLN A 163 -13.80 -19.00 11.30
C GLN A 163 -13.94 -18.80 12.82
N VAL A 164 -13.90 -19.92 13.56
CA VAL A 164 -13.95 -19.92 15.03
C VAL A 164 -12.67 -20.51 15.58
N ARG A 165 -12.37 -20.25 16.86
CA ARG A 165 -11.11 -20.67 17.49
C ARG A 165 -10.75 -22.14 17.23
N LYS A 166 -11.74 -23.04 17.34
CA LYS A 166 -11.56 -24.48 17.08
C LYS A 166 -11.02 -24.81 15.68
N LEU A 167 -11.35 -24.02 14.66
CA LEU A 167 -10.79 -24.20 13.32
C LEU A 167 -9.33 -23.75 13.28
N PHE A 168 -9.02 -22.62 13.90
CA PHE A 168 -7.66 -22.08 13.96
C PHE A 168 -6.70 -22.94 14.79
N ASP A 169 -7.20 -23.66 15.80
CA ASP A 169 -6.36 -24.58 16.60
C ASP A 169 -5.82 -25.77 15.81
N VAL A 170 -6.46 -26.11 14.69
CA VAL A 170 -6.12 -27.27 13.86
C VAL A 170 -5.81 -26.91 12.41
N CYS A 171 -5.75 -25.61 12.09
CA CYS A 171 -5.49 -25.18 10.72
C CYS A 171 -4.01 -25.35 10.36
N ASP A 172 -3.78 -25.71 9.11
CA ASP A 172 -2.49 -25.65 8.45
C ASP A 172 -2.47 -24.56 7.37
N LYS A 173 -1.34 -24.46 6.67
CA LYS A 173 -1.11 -23.50 5.60
C LYS A 173 -2.08 -23.57 4.40
N PHE A 174 -2.84 -24.67 4.25
CA PHE A 174 -3.78 -24.89 3.15
C PHE A 174 -5.24 -24.93 3.58
N THR A 175 -5.51 -24.90 4.88
CA THR A 175 -6.86 -25.01 5.45
C THR A 175 -7.80 -23.94 4.89
N PHE A 176 -7.33 -22.70 4.81
CA PHE A 176 -8.06 -21.62 4.15
C PHE A 176 -7.73 -21.59 2.67
N ARG A 177 -8.74 -21.49 1.80
CA ARG A 177 -8.55 -21.53 0.33
C ARG A 177 -8.10 -20.19 -0.24
N VAL A 178 -7.07 -19.61 0.36
CA VAL A 178 -6.55 -18.28 0.03
C VAL A 178 -5.96 -18.30 -1.38
N PRO A 179 -6.43 -17.45 -2.31
CA PRO A 179 -5.87 -17.36 -3.64
C PRO A 179 -4.71 -16.35 -3.69
N LEU A 180 -3.64 -16.68 -4.41
CA LEU A 180 -2.57 -15.75 -4.77
C LEU A 180 -2.74 -15.32 -6.22
N ILE A 181 -2.73 -14.01 -6.47
CA ILE A 181 -3.01 -13.41 -7.77
C ILE A 181 -1.85 -12.50 -8.19
N ARG A 182 -1.52 -12.52 -9.48
CA ARG A 182 -0.59 -11.56 -10.12
C ARG A 182 -1.31 -10.83 -11.24
N GLY A 183 -1.40 -9.50 -11.16
CA GLY A 183 -2.25 -8.70 -12.03
C GLY A 183 -3.69 -9.19 -11.94
N ARG A 184 -4.21 -9.75 -13.05
CA ARG A 184 -5.53 -10.39 -13.11
C ARG A 184 -5.48 -11.92 -13.20
N LYS A 185 -4.30 -12.53 -13.06
CA LYS A 185 -4.12 -13.98 -13.19
C LYS A 185 -4.10 -14.63 -11.80
N LEU A 186 -4.99 -15.60 -11.57
CA LEU A 186 -4.89 -16.52 -10.45
C LEU A 186 -3.66 -17.41 -10.62
N ILE A 187 -2.73 -17.35 -9.66
CA ILE A 187 -1.48 -18.11 -9.69
C ILE A 187 -1.60 -19.41 -8.91
N GLU A 188 -2.23 -19.37 -7.73
CA GLU A 188 -2.27 -20.51 -6.81
C GLU A 188 -3.51 -20.43 -5.91
N VAL A 189 -4.19 -21.56 -5.68
CA VAL A 189 -5.28 -21.68 -4.69
C VAL A 189 -5.46 -23.15 -4.24
N PRO A 190 -5.41 -23.47 -2.93
CA PRO A 190 -4.90 -22.60 -1.86
C PRO A 190 -3.42 -22.28 -2.09
N THR A 191 -3.02 -21.04 -1.83
CA THR A 191 -1.60 -20.69 -1.80
C THR A 191 -0.95 -21.24 -0.53
N ASP A 192 0.30 -21.68 -0.63
CA ASP A 192 1.12 -21.95 0.57
C ASP A 192 1.34 -20.64 1.35
N GLN A 193 0.65 -20.53 2.50
CA GLN A 193 0.66 -19.31 3.32
C GLN A 193 2.00 -19.04 4.01
N GLU A 194 2.80 -20.08 4.28
CA GLU A 194 4.13 -19.94 4.92
C GLU A 194 5.10 -19.17 4.01
N LEU A 195 4.85 -19.19 2.70
CA LEU A 195 5.70 -18.54 1.70
C LEU A 195 5.29 -17.09 1.40
N LEU A 196 4.15 -16.61 1.91
CA LEU A 196 3.60 -15.31 1.49
C LEU A 196 4.54 -14.15 1.79
N THR A 197 5.10 -14.08 3.00
CA THR A 197 6.06 -13.02 3.35
C THR A 197 7.25 -13.02 2.39
N LYS A 198 7.89 -14.18 2.18
CA LYS A 198 9.03 -14.32 1.26
C LYS A 198 8.66 -13.91 -0.17
N ARG A 199 7.50 -14.36 -0.66
CA ARG A 199 7.03 -14.09 -2.02
C ARG A 199 6.68 -12.62 -2.23
N TYR A 200 5.99 -12.00 -1.29
CA TYR A 200 5.65 -10.57 -1.35
C TYR A 200 6.92 -9.71 -1.29
N THR A 201 7.86 -10.03 -0.40
CA THR A 201 9.13 -9.30 -0.30
C THR A 201 9.93 -9.41 -1.60
N ALA A 202 10.08 -10.62 -2.15
CA ALA A 202 10.83 -10.81 -3.40
C ALA A 202 10.20 -10.06 -4.58
N GLU A 203 8.87 -10.10 -4.70
CA GLU A 203 8.15 -9.38 -5.74
C GLU A 203 8.23 -7.85 -5.54
N ALA A 204 8.18 -7.37 -4.30
CA ALA A 204 8.26 -5.94 -3.98
C ALA A 204 9.64 -5.38 -4.32
N VAL A 205 10.71 -6.06 -3.89
CA VAL A 205 12.09 -5.68 -4.20
C VAL A 205 12.31 -5.67 -5.72
N LYS A 206 11.81 -6.69 -6.43
CA LYS A 206 11.88 -6.74 -7.89
C LYS A 206 11.16 -5.55 -8.54
N TRP A 207 9.93 -5.26 -8.12
CA TRP A 207 9.14 -4.15 -8.69
C TRP A 207 9.81 -2.80 -8.41
N ILE A 208 10.25 -2.57 -7.16
CA ILE A 208 10.92 -1.31 -6.76
C ILE A 208 12.21 -1.14 -7.57
N GLY A 209 13.02 -2.19 -7.69
CA GLY A 209 14.26 -2.13 -8.49
C GLY A 209 14.01 -1.80 -9.97
N ALA A 210 12.95 -2.35 -10.56
CA ALA A 210 12.58 -2.09 -11.96
C ALA A 210 12.00 -0.69 -12.20
N ASN A 211 11.49 -0.02 -11.16
CA ASN A 211 10.86 1.30 -11.24
C ASN A 211 11.58 2.38 -10.42
N LYS A 212 12.81 2.13 -9.94
CA LYS A 212 13.51 3.04 -9.01
C LYS A 212 13.70 4.49 -9.51
N ASP A 213 13.76 4.66 -10.84
CA ASP A 213 13.94 5.95 -11.53
C ASP A 213 12.60 6.53 -12.04
N LYS A 214 11.48 5.90 -11.67
CA LYS A 214 10.11 6.30 -11.97
C LYS A 214 9.36 6.34 -10.63
N PRO A 215 9.35 7.49 -9.94
CA PRO A 215 8.48 7.72 -8.80
C PRO A 215 7.08 7.21 -9.10
#